data_AF-A0A9D8C416-F1
#
_entry.id   AF-A0A9D8C416-F1
#
_cell.length_a   1.000
_cell.length_b   1.000
_cell.length_c   1.000
_cell.angle_alpha   90.00
_cell.angle_beta   90.00
_cell.angle_gamma   90.00
#
_symmetry.space_group_name_H-M   'P 1'
#
loop_
_entity.id
_entity.type
_entity.pdbx_description
1 polymer ?
#
loop_
_entity_poly.entity_id
_entity_poly.type
_entity_poly.pdbx_seq_one_letter_code
_entity_poly.pdbx_strand_id
1 'polypeptide(L)'
;MAVFDRPHAAAPEAMKESDPEMLAFVTGMGSEEALRQHLASSENDLLRILEDLINVLIDNNVVLLTDFPPGAQRKLMARQSIRDKLRATKK
;
A
#
# COMPACT_ATOMS: atom_id res chain seq x y z
N MET A 1 -5.33 25.03 17.93
CA MET A 1 -4.02 24.90 17.27
C MET A 1 -4.24 25.18 15.79
N ALA A 2 -3.45 26.07 15.18
CA ALA A 2 -3.61 26.49 13.78
C ALA A 2 -2.30 26.23 13.03
N VAL A 3 -2.40 25.71 11.81
CA VAL A 3 -1.25 25.42 10.94
C VAL A 3 -1.24 26.41 9.78
N PHE A 4 -0.07 26.96 9.47
CA PHE A 4 0.14 27.99 8.44
C PHE A 4 1.06 27.45 7.32
N ASP A 5 0.81 27.83 6.06
CA ASP A 5 1.61 27.42 4.90
C ASP A 5 2.94 28.19 4.75
N ARG A 6 3.10 29.24 5.54
CA ARG A 6 4.23 30.18 5.53
C ARG A 6 4.62 30.52 6.97
N PRO A 7 5.90 30.86 7.23
CA PRO A 7 6.35 31.25 8.55
C PRO A 7 5.52 32.41 9.08
N HIS A 8 4.96 32.23 10.28
CA HIS A 8 4.07 33.21 10.92
C HIS A 8 4.60 33.57 12.30
N ALA A 9 4.55 34.85 12.67
CA ALA A 9 5.14 35.35 13.91
C ALA A 9 4.56 34.70 15.19
N ALA A 10 3.33 34.16 15.12
CA ALA A 10 2.67 33.46 16.23
C ALA A 10 2.98 31.94 16.28
N ALA A 11 3.74 31.40 15.33
CA ALA A 11 4.14 29.99 15.26
C ALA A 11 5.58 29.88 14.71
N PRO A 12 6.60 30.11 15.56
CA PRO A 12 8.01 30.15 15.13
C PRO A 12 8.61 28.76 14.84
N GLU A 13 7.93 27.68 15.23
CA GLU A 13 8.41 26.31 15.07
C GLU A 13 8.00 25.73 13.70
N ALA A 14 8.99 25.21 12.95
CA ALA A 14 8.77 24.54 11.68
C ALA A 14 8.76 23.02 11.89
N MET A 15 7.65 22.36 11.57
CA MET A 15 7.54 20.90 11.57
C MET A 15 7.80 20.33 10.19
N LYS A 16 8.35 19.11 10.12
CA LYS A 16 8.48 18.38 8.85
C LYS A 16 7.12 17.81 8.44
N GLU A 17 6.88 17.68 7.15
CA GLU A 17 5.62 17.12 6.62
C GLU A 17 5.38 15.65 7.02
N SER A 18 6.44 14.91 7.35
CA SER A 18 6.37 13.52 7.82
C SER A 18 6.31 13.39 9.35
N ASP A 19 6.19 14.51 10.07
CA ASP A 19 6.12 14.50 11.53
C ASP A 19 4.79 13.86 11.98
N PRO A 20 4.82 12.85 12.88
CA PRO A 20 3.61 12.19 13.37
C PRO A 20 2.55 13.13 13.93
N GLU A 21 2.94 14.24 14.57
CA GLU A 21 2.00 15.22 15.14
C GLU A 21 1.36 16.10 14.06
N MET A 22 2.10 16.44 13.00
CA MET A 22 1.57 17.14 11.82
C MET A 22 0.59 16.24 11.07
N LEU A 23 0.97 14.98 10.87
CA LEU A 23 0.10 13.96 10.29
C LEU A 23 -1.17 13.82 11.13
N ALA A 24 -1.06 13.75 12.46
CA ALA A 24 -2.22 13.62 13.32
C ALA A 24 -3.17 14.84 13.25
N PHE A 25 -2.62 16.05 13.12
CA PHE A 25 -3.40 17.27 12.97
C PHE A 25 -4.09 17.36 11.60
N VAL A 26 -3.37 17.12 10.50
CA VAL A 26 -3.90 17.19 9.12
C VAL A 26 -4.93 16.10 8.84
N THR A 27 -4.70 14.91 9.39
CA THR A 27 -5.63 13.77 9.24
C THR A 27 -6.73 13.77 10.31
N GLY A 28 -6.70 14.69 11.28
CA GLY A 28 -7.65 14.73 12.39
C GLY A 28 -7.63 13.46 13.26
N MET A 29 -6.46 12.82 13.41
CA MET A 29 -6.27 11.55 14.14
C MET A 29 -6.52 11.69 15.63
N GLY A 30 -7.80 11.68 15.97
CA GLY A 30 -8.34 10.84 17.03
C GLY A 30 -9.42 9.87 16.51
N SER A 31 -9.69 9.80 15.20
CA SER A 31 -10.76 8.95 14.66
C SER A 31 -10.23 7.63 14.11
N GLU A 32 -10.84 6.54 14.56
CA GLU A 32 -10.61 5.17 14.10
C GLU A 32 -10.70 5.04 12.56
N GLU A 33 -11.55 5.85 11.92
CA GLU A 33 -11.71 5.92 10.47
C GLU A 33 -10.43 6.34 9.72
N ALA A 34 -9.66 7.30 10.23
CA ALA A 34 -8.42 7.73 9.58
C ALA A 34 -7.36 6.62 9.60
N LEU A 35 -7.25 5.88 10.71
CA LEU A 35 -6.36 4.75 10.83
C LEU A 35 -6.79 3.58 9.92
N ARG A 36 -8.10 3.32 9.83
CA ARG A 36 -8.67 2.30 8.91
C ARG A 36 -8.40 2.65 7.45
N GLN A 37 -8.53 3.91 7.07
CA GLN A 37 -8.24 4.36 5.69
C GLN A 37 -6.75 4.22 5.36
N HIS A 38 -5.87 4.59 6.28
CA HIS A 38 -4.44 4.41 6.09
C HIS A 38 -4.07 2.93 5.96
N LEU A 39 -4.61 2.08 6.82
CA LEU A 39 -4.43 0.62 6.74
C LEU A 39 -4.91 0.09 5.39
N ALA A 40 -6.15 0.40 4.98
CA ALA A 40 -6.72 -0.04 3.71
C ALA A 40 -5.90 0.44 2.50
N SER A 41 -5.31 1.64 2.57
CA SER A 41 -4.42 2.14 1.52
C SER A 41 -3.12 1.33 1.44
N SER A 42 -2.53 0.98 2.58
CA SER A 42 -1.29 0.19 2.64
C SER A 42 -1.48 -1.29 2.29
N GLU A 43 -2.69 -1.83 2.45
CA GLU A 43 -3.02 -3.21 2.06
C GLU A 43 -2.85 -3.46 0.55
N ASN A 44 -3.10 -2.44 -0.29
CA ASN A 44 -2.94 -2.58 -1.73
C ASN A 44 -1.47 -2.75 -2.14
N ASP A 45 -0.59 -1.94 -1.54
CA ASP A 45 0.85 -2.01 -1.76
C ASP A 45 1.41 -3.35 -1.26
N LEU A 46 0.96 -3.79 -0.08
CA LEU A 46 1.34 -5.09 0.47
C LEU A 46 0.90 -6.23 -0.45
N LEU A 47 -0.33 -6.18 -0.97
CA LEU A 47 -0.84 -7.21 -1.87
C LEU A 47 0.02 -7.32 -3.15
N ARG A 48 0.49 -6.21 -3.70
CA ARG A 48 1.37 -6.21 -4.86
C ARG A 48 2.74 -6.82 -4.54
N ILE A 49 3.33 -6.46 -3.39
CA ILE A 49 4.59 -7.05 -2.92
C ILE A 49 4.46 -8.56 -2.72
N LEU A 50 3.38 -9.01 -2.07
CA LEU A 50 3.10 -10.43 -1.87
C LEU A 50 2.95 -11.17 -3.20
N GLU A 51 2.25 -10.57 -4.15
CA GLU A 51 2.06 -11.18 -5.47
C GLU A 51 3.38 -11.31 -6.23
N ASP A 52 4.23 -10.29 -6.19
CA ASP A 52 5.54 -10.33 -6.83
C ASP A 52 6.48 -11.34 -6.12
N LEU A 53 6.43 -11.42 -4.79
CA LEU A 53 7.17 -12.42 -4.03
C LEU A 53 6.72 -13.85 -4.39
N ILE A 54 5.42 -14.11 -4.44
CA ILE A 54 4.88 -15.43 -4.83
C ILE A 54 5.38 -15.81 -6.23
N ASN A 55 5.35 -14.88 -7.19
CA ASN A 55 5.86 -15.12 -8.54
C ASN A 55 7.35 -15.45 -8.52
N VAL A 56 8.16 -14.70 -7.77
CA VAL A 56 9.60 -14.99 -7.62
C VAL A 56 9.82 -16.39 -7.05
N LEU A 57 9.05 -16.79 -6.03
CA LEU A 57 9.19 -18.13 -5.43
C LEU A 57 8.77 -19.24 -6.40
N ILE A 58 7.73 -19.02 -7.21
CA ILE A 58 7.30 -19.97 -8.25
C ILE A 58 8.35 -20.07 -9.37
N ASP A 59 8.85 -18.94 -9.87
CA ASP A 59 9.84 -18.89 -10.94
C ASP A 59 11.16 -19.58 -10.55
N ASN A 60 11.53 -19.50 -9.26
CA ASN A 60 12.68 -20.18 -8.70
C ASN A 60 12.40 -21.63 -8.26
N ASN A 61 11.20 -22.17 -8.54
CA ASN A 61 10.76 -23.50 -8.12
C ASN A 61 10.88 -23.75 -6.60
N VAL A 62 10.80 -22.70 -5.78
CA VAL A 62 10.81 -22.80 -4.31
C VAL A 62 9.44 -23.25 -3.79
N VAL A 63 8.37 -22.81 -4.44
CA VAL A 63 6.99 -23.25 -4.20
C VAL A 63 6.31 -23.54 -5.53
N LEU A 64 5.37 -24.47 -5.54
CA LEU A 64 4.51 -24.76 -6.68
C LEU A 64 3.16 -24.08 -6.49
N LEU A 65 2.49 -23.74 -7.59
CA LEU A 65 1.11 -23.21 -7.52
C LEU A 65 0.18 -24.20 -6.80
N THR A 66 0.41 -25.50 -6.95
CA THR A 66 -0.37 -26.56 -6.31
C THR A 66 -0.22 -26.62 -4.79
N ASP A 67 0.79 -25.95 -4.22
CA ASP A 67 1.03 -25.92 -2.77
C ASP A 67 0.05 -25.00 -2.04
N PHE A 68 -0.66 -24.13 -2.78
CA PHE A 68 -1.65 -23.23 -2.22
C PHE A 68 -3.06 -23.86 -2.19
N PRO A 69 -3.97 -23.43 -1.29
CA PRO A 69 -5.36 -23.88 -1.29
C PRO A 69 -6.08 -23.58 -2.63
N PRO A 70 -7.08 -24.37 -3.05
CA PRO A 70 -7.75 -24.18 -4.35
C PRO A 70 -8.30 -22.77 -4.58
N GLY A 71 -8.75 -22.10 -3.51
CA GLY A 71 -9.20 -20.71 -3.58
C GLY A 71 -8.09 -19.71 -3.92
N ALA A 72 -6.89 -19.92 -3.38
CA ALA A 72 -5.72 -19.09 -3.65
C ALA A 72 -5.18 -19.36 -5.06
N GLN A 73 -5.14 -20.63 -5.50
CA GLN A 73 -4.73 -21.00 -6.85
C GLN A 73 -5.54 -20.26 -7.91
N ARG A 74 -6.88 -20.29 -7.82
CA ARG A 74 -7.77 -19.58 -8.76
C ARG A 74 -7.51 -18.08 -8.78
N LYS A 75 -7.30 -17.46 -7.61
CA LYS A 75 -7.01 -16.02 -7.50
C LYS A 75 -5.67 -15.66 -8.14
N LEU A 76 -4.62 -16.45 -7.89
CA LEU A 76 -3.29 -16.24 -8.46
C LEU A 76 -3.33 -16.38 -10.00
N MET A 77 -3.97 -17.43 -10.52
CA MET A 77 -4.14 -17.62 -11.97
C MET A 77 -4.91 -16.46 -12.64
N ALA A 78 -6.01 -16.01 -12.04
CA ALA A 78 -6.79 -14.90 -12.58
C ALA A 78 -5.96 -13.60 -12.64
N ARG A 79 -5.17 -13.32 -11.60
CA ARG A 79 -4.27 -12.17 -11.53
C ARG A 79 -3.14 -12.24 -12.55
N GLN A 80 -2.54 -13.42 -12.72
CA GLN A 80 -1.49 -13.63 -13.72
C GLN A 80 -2.01 -13.38 -15.14
N SER A 81 -3.20 -13.89 -15.47
CA SER A 81 -3.85 -13.62 -16.77
C SER A 81 -4.09 -12.13 -17.02
N ILE A 82 -4.52 -11.37 -16.01
CA ILE A 82 -4.71 -9.91 -16.12
C ILE A 82 -3.37 -9.23 -16.40
N ARG A 83 -2.31 -9.59 -15.66
CA ARG A 83 -0.97 -9.02 -15.83
C ARG A 83 -0.42 -9.29 -17.23
N ASP A 84 -0.58 -10.51 -17.74
CA ASP A 84 -0.11 -10.89 -19.07
C ASP A 84 -0.82 -10.09 -20.17
N LYS A 85 -2.14 -9.87 -20.04
CA LYS A 85 -2.89 -8.99 -20.95
C LYS A 85 -2.39 -7.55 -20.90
N LEU A 86 -2.15 -6.99 -19.69
CA LEU A 86 -1.61 -5.65 -19.54
C LEU A 86 -0.22 -5.50 -20.18
N ARG A 87 0.63 -6.52 -20.04
CA ARG A 87 1.96 -6.56 -20.68
C ARG A 87 1.84 -6.64 -22.20
N ALA A 88 0.92 -7.44 -22.73
CA ALA A 88 0.67 -7.56 -24.16
C ALA A 88 0.14 -6.26 -24.77
N THR A 89 -0.71 -5.50 -24.07
CA THR A 89 -1.22 -4.19 -24.54
C THR A 89 -0.19 -3.06 -24.53
N LYS A 90 0.95 -3.23 -23.86
CA LYS A 90 2.03 -2.23 -23.80
C LYS A 90 3.11 -2.42 -24.88
N LYS A 91 2.93 -3.40 -25.78
CA LYS A 91 3.87 -3.76 -26.84
C LYS A 91 3.34 -3.28 -28.20
#